data_AF-A0A7X7X8R8-F1
#
_entry.id   AF-A0A7X7X8R8-F1
#
_cell.length_a   1.000
_cell.length_b   1.000
_cell.length_c   1.000
_cell.angle_alpha   90.00
_cell.angle_beta   90.00
_cell.angle_gamma   90.00
#
_symmetry.space_group_name_H-M   'P 1'
#
loop_
_entity.id
_entity.type
_entity.pdbx_description
1 polymer ?
#
loop_
_entity_poly.entity_id
_entity_poly.type
_entity_poly.pdbx_seq_one_letter_code
_entity_poly.pdbx_strand_id
1 'polypeptide(L)' 'VEKVLDYAREKLECHLTLGCMRGRGEDRSKYEMMAVNLGYDGIANPSPEIEKSVASAGIGVVWKDGCCIFP' A
#
# COMPACT_ATOMS: atom_id res chain seq x y z
N VAL A 1 3.40 -12.89 5.13
CA VAL A 1 3.40 -11.44 4.87
C VAL A 1 2.09 -10.82 5.30
N GLU A 2 0.96 -11.23 4.73
CA GLU A 2 -0.38 -10.71 5.10
C GLU A 2 -0.64 -10.63 6.61
N LYS A 3 -0.38 -11.70 7.38
CA LYS A 3 -0.50 -11.67 8.86
C LYS A 3 0.32 -10.58 9.55
N VAL A 4 1.47 -10.19 8.99
CA VAL A 4 2.30 -9.10 9.51
C VAL A 4 1.66 -7.76 9.20
N LEU A 5 1.11 -7.60 7.98
CA LEU A 5 0.41 -6.38 7.59
C LEU A 5 -0.86 -6.18 8.42
N ASP A 6 -1.62 -7.25 8.63
CA ASP A 6 -2.83 -7.28 9.45
C ASP A 6 -2.53 -6.91 10.90
N TYR A 7 -1.53 -7.57 11.50
CA TYR A 7 -1.06 -7.23 12.85
C TYR A 7 -0.62 -5.77 12.97
N ALA A 8 0.11 -5.24 11.99
CA ALA A 8 0.51 -3.84 11.99
C ALA A 8 -0.69 -2.90 11.91
N ARG A 9 -1.70 -3.21 11.09
CA ARG A 9 -2.92 -2.41 11.01
C ARG A 9 -3.72 -2.44 12.31
N GLU A 10 -3.80 -3.61 12.95
CA GLU A 10 -4.51 -3.81 14.23
C GLU A 10 -3.82 -3.05 15.37
N LYS A 11 -2.48 -3.02 15.40
CA LYS A 11 -1.71 -2.44 16.53
C LYS A 11 -1.34 -0.98 16.37
N LEU A 12 -1.24 -0.48 15.14
CA LEU A 12 -0.86 0.91 14.89
C LEU A 12 -2.11 1.74 14.60
N GLU A 13 -2.57 2.53 15.56
CA GLU A 13 -3.68 3.47 15.42
C GLU A 13 -3.23 4.82 14.82
N CYS A 14 -2.37 4.77 13.79
CA CYS A 14 -1.85 5.95 13.12
C CYS A 14 -1.91 5.79 11.60
N HIS A 15 -1.53 6.84 10.88
CA HIS A 15 -1.37 6.78 9.43
C HIS A 15 -0.32 5.74 9.06
N LEU A 16 -0.72 4.72 8.29
CA LEU A 16 0.10 3.57 7.96
C LEU A 16 0.22 3.42 6.44
N THR A 17 1.42 3.67 5.93
CA THR A 17 1.75 3.55 4.50
C THR A 17 2.60 2.31 4.24
N LEU A 18 2.27 1.54 3.19
CA LEU A 18 3.13 0.46 2.73
C LEU A 18 4.40 1.04 2.07
N GLY A 19 5.55 0.86 2.73
CA GLY A 19 6.84 1.36 2.27
C GLY A 19 7.33 0.73 0.95
N CYS A 20 8.29 1.39 0.30
CA CYS A 20 8.81 0.99 -1.02
C CYS A 20 9.70 -0.26 -1.01
N MET A 21 10.28 -0.61 0.15
CA MET A 21 11.13 -1.80 0.34
C MET A 21 10.27 -3.06 0.54
N ARG A 22 9.52 -3.43 -0.49
CA ARG A 22 8.70 -4.65 -0.56
C ARG A 22 9.19 -5.58 -1.68
N GLY A 23 8.62 -6.78 -1.77
CA GLY A 23 8.96 -7.75 -2.83
C GLY A 23 8.85 -7.15 -4.22
N ARG A 24 9.63 -7.70 -5.15
CA ARG A 24 9.73 -7.24 -6.54
C ARG A 24 8.96 -8.17 -7.48
N GLY A 25 8.74 -7.72 -8.71
CA GLY A 25 8.04 -8.51 -9.73
C GLY A 25 6.58 -8.76 -9.34
N GLU A 26 6.09 -9.97 -9.64
CA GLU A 26 4.68 -10.35 -9.42
C GLU A 26 4.23 -10.27 -7.95
N ASP A 27 5.15 -10.41 -6.99
CA ASP A 27 4.78 -10.32 -5.58
C ASP A 27 4.54 -8.88 -5.12
N ARG A 28 5.04 -7.90 -5.87
CA ARG A 28 4.87 -6.47 -5.55
C ARG A 28 3.40 -6.10 -5.50
N SER A 29 2.66 -6.40 -6.56
CA SER A 29 1.23 -6.08 -6.69
C SER A 29 0.38 -6.86 -5.69
N LYS A 30 0.77 -8.11 -5.36
CA LYS A 30 0.11 -8.90 -4.31
C LYS A 30 0.18 -8.21 -2.95
N TYR A 31 1.36 -7.71 -2.57
CA TYR A 31 1.52 -7.02 -1.28
C TYR A 31 0.79 -5.69 -1.23
N GLU A 32 0.77 -4.97 -2.35
CA GLU A 32 0.01 -3.73 -2.49
C GLU A 32 -1.50 -3.97 -2.35
N MET A 33 -2.04 -5.00 -3.01
CA MET A 33 -3.44 -5.40 -2.85
C MET A 33 -3.78 -5.82 -1.41
N MET A 34 -2.88 -6.54 -0.73
CA MET A 34 -3.07 -6.86 0.69
C MET A 34 -3.19 -5.59 1.53
N ALA A 35 -2.32 -4.60 1.30
CA ALA A 35 -2.37 -3.34 2.03
C ALA A 35 -3.67 -2.56 1.76
N VAL A 36 -4.13 -2.50 0.50
CA VAL A 36 -5.43 -1.89 0.15
C VAL A 36 -6.57 -2.58 0.90
N ASN A 37 -6.62 -3.91 0.85
CA ASN A 37 -7.71 -4.69 1.46
C ASN A 37 -7.72 -4.57 2.99
N LEU A 38 -6.54 -4.41 3.61
CA LEU A 38 -6.40 -4.20 5.05
C LEU A 38 -6.57 -2.74 5.47
N GLY A 39 -6.90 -1.82 4.56
CA GLY A 39 -7.14 -0.41 4.91
C GLY A 39 -5.87 0.35 5.31
N TYR A 40 -4.76 0.10 4.62
CA TYR A 40 -3.59 0.97 4.71
C TYR A 40 -3.92 2.32 4.07
N ASP A 41 -3.37 3.38 4.65
CA ASP A 41 -3.68 4.76 4.28
C ASP A 41 -2.91 5.23 3.02
N GLY A 42 -1.89 4.48 2.61
CA GLY A 42 -1.09 4.81 1.45
C GLY A 42 -0.15 3.70 1.01
N ILE A 43 0.35 3.84 -0.21
CA ILE A 43 1.35 2.96 -0.81
C ILE A 43 2.45 3.83 -1.40
N ALA A 44 3.68 3.68 -0.90
CA ALA A 44 4.83 4.39 -1.44
C ALA A 44 5.27 3.76 -2.76
N ASN A 45 5.48 4.59 -3.80
CA ASN A 45 5.89 4.15 -5.13
C ASN A 45 5.03 2.96 -5.64
N PRO A 46 3.71 3.14 -5.81
CA PRO A 46 2.80 2.05 -6.19
C PRO A 46 3.19 1.43 -7.55
N SER A 47 2.81 0.19 -7.78
CA SER A 47 2.93 -0.42 -9.11
C SER A 47 1.84 0.10 -10.06
N PRO A 48 2.08 0.10 -11.39
CA PRO A 48 1.03 0.38 -12.35
C PRO A 48 -0.16 -0.59 -12.25
N GLU A 49 0.06 -1.83 -11.81
CA GLU A 49 -1.01 -2.81 -11.61
C GLU A 49 -1.95 -2.41 -10.46
N ILE A 50 -1.42 -1.94 -9.33
CA ILE A 50 -2.28 -1.53 -8.21
C ILE A 50 -3.10 -0.30 -8.58
N GLU A 51 -2.51 0.66 -9.30
CA GLU A 51 -3.20 1.86 -9.78
C GLU A 51 -4.44 1.52 -10.60
N LYS A 52 -4.30 0.59 -11.55
CA LYS A 52 -5.43 0.09 -12.36
C LYS A 52 -6.47 -0.64 -11.50
N SER A 53 -6.02 -1.42 -10.52
CA SER A 53 -6.89 -2.20 -9.65
C SER A 53 -7.77 -1.31 -8.77
N VAL A 54 -7.17 -0.31 -8.12
CA VAL A 54 -7.90 0.63 -7.25
C VAL A 54 -8.83 1.54 -8.05
N ALA A 55 -8.41 1.98 -9.24
CA ALA A 55 -9.27 2.75 -10.14
C ALA A 55 -10.50 1.94 -10.60
N SER A 56 -10.31 0.66 -10.95
CA SER A 56 -11.40 -0.24 -11.34
C SER A 56 -12.36 -0.54 -10.18
N ALA A 57 -11.85 -0.52 -8.95
CA ALA A 57 -12.64 -0.69 -7.73
C ALA A 57 -13.36 0.59 -7.26
N GLY A 58 -13.17 1.72 -7.96
CA GLY A 58 -13.77 3.00 -7.58
C GLY A 58 -13.18 3.63 -6.32
N ILE A 59 -11.96 3.23 -5.94
CA ILE A 59 -11.25 3.77 -4.78
C ILE A 59 -10.60 5.10 -5.18
N GLY A 60 -10.90 6.17 -4.43
CA GLY A 60 -10.29 7.48 -4.63
C GLY A 60 -8.80 7.46 -4.29
N VAL A 61 -7.96 7.92 -5.23
CA VAL A 61 -6.50 8.01 -5.06
C VAL A 61 -6.08 9.47 -5.03
N VAL A 62 -5.30 9.85 -4.02
CA VAL A 62 -4.64 11.15 -3.95
C VAL A 62 -3.13 10.93 -4.09
N TRP A 63 -2.53 11.62 -5.06
CA TRP A 63 -1.09 11.57 -5.30
C TRP A 63 -0.38 12.63 -4.47
N LYS A 64 0.71 12.23 -3.81
CA LYS A 64 1.64 13.13 -3.13
C LYS A 64 3.04 12.83 -3.61
N ASP A 65 3.74 13.86 -4.09
CA ASP A 65 5.14 13.76 -4.43
C ASP A 65 6.00 13.76 -3.16
N GLY A 66 6.97 12.85 -3.09
CA GLY A 66 7.88 12.71 -1.95
C GLY A 66 8.39 11.29 -1.77
N CYS A 67 9.45 11.13 -0.98
CA CYS A 67 9.90 9.80 -0.55
C CYS A 67 9.22 9.48 0.78
N CYS A 68 8.80 8.23 0.99
CA CYS A 68 8.18 7.81 2.26
C CYS A 68 9.09 7.95 3.51
N ILE A 69 10.38 8.27 3.32
CA ILE A 69 11.34 8.57 4.41
C ILE A 69 11.51 10.07 4.68
N PHE A 70 11.09 10.93 3.75
CA PHE A 70 11.22 12.39 3.85
C PHE A 70 9.80 12.97 3.96
N PRO A 71 9.35 13.32 5.19
CA PRO A 71 7.99 13.82 5.42
C PRO A 71 7.68 15.15 4.72
#